data_AF-A0AA86X5K6-F1
#
_entry.id   AF-A0AA86X5K6-F1
#
_cell.length_a   1.000
_cell.length_b   1.000
_cell.length_c   1.000
_cell.angle_alpha   90.00
_cell.angle_beta   90.00
_cell.angle_gamma   90.00
#
_symmetry.space_group_name_H-M   'P 1'
#
loop_
_entity.id
_entity.type
_entity.pdbx_description
1 polymer ?
#
loop_
_entity_poly.entity_id
_entity_poly.type
_entity_poly.pdbx_seq_one_letter_code
_entity_poly.pdbx_strand_id
1 'polypeptide(L)'
;MAFELVDLDRQGTRMKIIFVRHGEPDYRELEERSYIGFGIDLAPLSDMGRQQVQKLSKNPLLSSAEIIVSSAVARALETASYVVCATGLPLRVEPLLHEW
;
A
#
# COMPACT_ATOMS: atom_id res chain seq x y z
N MET A 1 -0.93 9.59 -6.48
CA MET A 1 -0.54 8.95 -5.20
C MET A 1 -0.35 10.05 -4.17
N ALA A 2 -1.02 9.96 -3.02
CA ALA A 2 -0.88 10.90 -1.91
C ALA A 2 0.01 10.27 -0.83
N PHE A 3 0.86 11.08 -0.20
CA PHE A 3 1.84 10.66 0.81
C PHE A 3 1.87 11.71 1.91
N GLU A 4 1.53 11.32 3.14
CA GLU A 4 1.40 12.24 4.28
C GLU A 4 2.05 11.66 5.54
N LEU A 5 2.70 12.55 6.31
CA LEU A 5 3.31 12.24 7.60
C LEU A 5 2.46 12.87 8.71
N VAL A 6 2.08 12.08 9.71
CA VAL A 6 1.28 12.55 10.86
C VAL A 6 2.02 12.25 12.17
N ASP A 7 2.13 13.25 13.04
CA ASP A 7 2.64 13.14 14.41
C ASP A 7 1.47 12.90 15.40
N LEU A 8 1.50 11.81 16.15
CA LEU A 8 0.48 11.47 17.15
C LEU A 8 1.01 11.68 18.58
N ASP A 9 1.09 12.93 19.03
CA ASP A 9 1.77 13.32 20.27
C ASP A 9 0.92 13.16 21.55
N ARG A 10 0.07 12.11 21.62
CA ARG A 10 -0.78 11.84 22.79
C ARG A 10 -0.16 10.70 23.61
N GLN A 11 0.26 11.02 24.85
CA GLN A 11 0.78 10.11 25.90
C GLN A 11 2.31 9.85 25.94
N GLY A 12 3.14 10.76 25.41
CA GLY A 12 4.61 10.67 25.56
C GLY A 12 5.27 9.57 24.71
N THR A 13 4.50 8.93 23.83
CA THR A 13 5.03 8.04 22.78
C THR A 13 5.10 8.83 21.48
N ARG A 14 6.29 9.01 20.93
CA ARG A 14 6.46 9.70 19.64
C ARG A 14 6.31 8.71 18.50
N MET A 15 5.08 8.53 18.03
CA MET A 15 4.78 7.71 16.85
C MET A 15 4.62 8.60 15.61
N LYS A 16 5.26 8.18 14.52
CA LYS A 16 5.08 8.76 13.19
C LYS A 16 4.42 7.74 12.28
N ILE A 17 3.43 8.17 11.52
CA ILE A 17 2.77 7.31 10.53
C ILE A 17 2.97 7.91 9.15
N ILE A 18 3.39 7.05 8.21
CA ILE A 18 3.49 7.37 6.80
C ILE A 18 2.31 6.72 6.09
N PHE A 19 1.39 7.52 5.57
CA PHE A 19 0.28 7.02 4.78
C PHE A 19 0.69 6.88 3.32
N VAL A 20 0.42 5.70 2.77
CA VAL A 20 0.67 5.37 1.37
C VAL A 20 -0.62 4.84 0.77
N ARG A 21 -1.16 5.56 -0.22
CA ARG A 21 -2.22 5.01 -1.08
C ARG A 21 -1.61 4.00 -2.04
N HIS A 22 -2.30 2.89 -2.32
CA HIS A 22 -1.88 1.94 -3.36
C HIS A 22 -1.69 2.63 -4.72
N GLY A 23 -0.86 2.03 -5.58
CA GLY A 23 -0.77 2.43 -6.99
C GLY A 23 -2.10 2.24 -7.73
N GLU A 24 -2.24 2.85 -8.90
CA GLU A 24 -3.43 2.67 -9.74
C GLU A 24 -3.73 1.16 -9.99
N PRO A 25 -4.95 0.69 -9.69
CA PRO A 25 -5.36 -0.69 -9.97
C PRO A 25 -5.79 -0.92 -11.41
N ASP A 26 -5.72 -2.18 -11.86
CA ASP A 26 -6.30 -2.64 -13.12
C ASP A 26 -7.41 -3.66 -12.86
N TYR A 27 -8.66 -3.27 -13.14
CA TYR A 27 -9.85 -4.09 -12.92
C TYR A 27 -10.28 -4.90 -14.14
N ARG A 28 -9.68 -4.64 -15.31
CA ARG A 28 -10.20 -5.12 -16.61
C ARG A 28 -10.38 -6.64 -16.65
N GLU A 29 -9.37 -7.40 -16.24
CA GLU A 29 -9.45 -8.87 -16.25
C GLU A 29 -10.56 -9.40 -15.34
N LEU A 30 -10.77 -8.76 -14.19
CA LEU A 30 -11.79 -9.18 -13.23
C LEU A 30 -13.20 -8.85 -13.72
N GLU A 31 -13.37 -7.68 -14.33
CA GLU A 31 -14.62 -7.27 -14.97
C GLU A 31 -14.98 -8.20 -16.14
N GLU A 32 -14.01 -8.53 -17.00
CA GLU A 32 -14.18 -9.48 -18.11
C GLU A 32 -14.59 -10.88 -17.60
N ARG A 33 -14.09 -11.28 -16.43
CA ARG A 33 -14.45 -12.54 -15.76
C ARG A 33 -15.67 -12.43 -14.85
N SER A 34 -16.37 -11.29 -14.84
CA SER A 34 -17.58 -11.03 -14.05
C SER A 34 -17.39 -11.21 -12.53
N TYR A 35 -16.21 -10.87 -12.00
CA TYR A 35 -15.99 -10.80 -10.56
C TYR A 35 -16.80 -9.65 -9.96
N ILE A 36 -17.42 -9.87 -8.80
CA ILE A 36 -18.27 -8.90 -8.10
C ILE A 36 -18.00 -8.90 -6.60
N GLY A 37 -18.46 -7.86 -5.89
CA GLY A 37 -18.26 -7.72 -4.45
C GLY A 37 -16.77 -7.79 -4.10
N PHE A 38 -16.42 -8.52 -3.03
CA PHE A 38 -15.02 -8.75 -2.63
C PHE A 38 -14.14 -9.41 -3.71
N GLY A 39 -14.73 -10.00 -4.76
CA GLY A 39 -13.95 -10.50 -5.89
C GLY A 39 -13.15 -9.40 -6.59
N ILE A 40 -13.64 -8.16 -6.59
CA ILE A 40 -12.97 -7.04 -7.28
C ILE A 40 -11.67 -6.61 -6.58
N ASP A 41 -11.52 -6.94 -5.29
CA ASP A 41 -10.32 -6.65 -4.50
C ASP A 41 -9.12 -7.52 -4.86
N LEU A 42 -9.31 -8.51 -5.74
CA LEU A 42 -8.21 -9.26 -6.33
C LEU A 42 -7.48 -8.46 -7.42
N ALA A 43 -7.95 -7.25 -7.76
CA ALA A 43 -7.37 -6.45 -8.82
C ALA A 43 -5.91 -6.09 -8.51
N PRO A 44 -4.97 -6.45 -9.39
CA PRO A 44 -3.58 -6.04 -9.24
C PRO A 44 -3.40 -4.56 -9.60
N LEU A 45 -2.17 -4.08 -9.51
CA LEU A 45 -1.79 -2.79 -10.08
C LEU A 45 -1.84 -2.83 -11.61
N SER A 46 -2.19 -1.68 -12.20
CA SER A 46 -1.93 -1.41 -13.61
C SER A 46 -0.43 -1.19 -13.84
N ASP A 47 0.01 -1.18 -15.10
CA ASP A 47 1.40 -0.83 -15.42
C ASP A 47 1.77 0.59 -14.95
N MET A 48 0.81 1.52 -15.04
CA MET A 48 0.96 2.86 -14.49
C MET A 48 1.03 2.83 -12.96
N GLY A 49 0.21 2.01 -12.30
CA GLY A 49 0.29 1.77 -10.87
C GLY A 49 1.66 1.27 -10.43
N ARG A 50 2.24 0.30 -11.14
CA ARG A 50 3.61 -0.19 -10.87
C ARG A 50 4.66 0.90 -11.01
N GLN A 51 4.57 1.75 -12.04
CA GLN A 51 5.47 2.89 -12.21
C GLN A 51 5.35 3.91 -11.07
N GLN A 52 4.12 4.18 -10.60
CA GLN A 52 3.88 5.05 -9.46
C GLN A 52 4.58 4.51 -8.20
N VAL A 53 4.44 3.21 -7.93
CA VAL A 53 5.04 2.60 -6.74
C VAL A 53 6.56 2.50 -6.86
N GLN A 54 7.11 2.19 -8.04
CA GLN A 54 8.56 2.24 -8.27
C GLN A 54 9.16 3.62 -8.00
N LYS A 55 8.42 4.69 -8.32
CA LYS A 55 8.82 6.06 -7.99
C LYS A 55 8.74 6.30 -6.49
N LEU A 56 7.66 5.85 -5.83
CA LEU A 56 7.51 5.93 -4.38
C LEU A 56 8.64 5.21 -3.65
N SER A 57 9.04 4.01 -4.08
CA SER A 57 10.09 3.19 -3.46
C SER A 57 11.45 3.90 -3.35
N LYS A 58 11.64 5.01 -4.07
CA LYS A 58 12.86 5.84 -4.01
C LYS A 58 12.74 7.00 -3.00
N ASN A 59 11.59 7.15 -2.33
CA ASN A 59 11.36 8.22 -1.38
C ASN A 59 12.17 7.97 -0.09
N PRO A 60 13.09 8.88 0.30
CA PRO A 60 13.96 8.68 1.45
C PRO A 60 13.21 8.57 2.79
N LEU A 61 11.96 9.05 2.85
CA LEU A 61 11.13 8.93 4.06
C LEU A 61 10.80 7.47 4.40
N LEU A 62 10.76 6.57 3.41
CA LEU A 62 10.50 5.15 3.64
C LEU A 62 11.60 4.47 4.47
N SER A 63 12.85 4.91 4.32
CA SER A 63 13.98 4.40 5.12
C SER A 63 13.91 4.79 6.60
N SER A 64 13.03 5.73 6.97
CA SER A 64 12.81 6.11 8.38
C SER A 64 11.78 5.25 9.10
N ALA A 65 11.08 4.37 8.38
CA ALA A 65 10.10 3.46 8.95
C ALA A 65 10.75 2.21 9.54
N GLU A 66 10.03 1.55 10.43
CA GLU A 66 10.48 0.33 11.12
C GLU A 66 9.66 -0.92 10.73
N ILE A 67 8.44 -0.71 10.22
CA ILE A 67 7.50 -1.75 9.82
C ILE A 67 6.60 -1.24 8.70
N ILE A 68 6.20 -2.14 7.80
CA ILE A 68 5.18 -1.87 6.79
C ILE A 68 3.91 -2.60 7.22
N VAL A 69 2.79 -1.89 7.28
CA VAL A 69 1.47 -2.47 7.53
C VAL A 69 0.60 -2.22 6.30
N SER A 70 -0.01 -3.27 5.76
CA SER A 70 -0.84 -3.18 4.55
C SER A 70 -2.14 -3.95 4.73
N SER A 71 -3.16 -3.58 3.96
CA SER A 71 -4.41 -4.36 3.87
C SER A 71 -4.17 -5.69 3.16
N ALA A 72 -5.15 -6.60 3.22
CA ALA A 72 -5.09 -7.88 2.49
C ALA A 72 -5.48 -7.76 1.00
N VAL A 73 -5.82 -6.56 0.53
CA VAL A 73 -6.33 -6.33 -0.83
C VAL A 73 -5.17 -6.30 -1.84
N ALA A 74 -5.35 -6.90 -3.02
CA ALA A 74 -4.25 -7.23 -3.94
C ALA A 74 -3.42 -6.00 -4.34
N ARG A 75 -4.03 -4.91 -4.81
CA ARG A 75 -3.33 -3.65 -5.14
C ARG A 75 -2.54 -3.05 -3.98
N ALA A 76 -3.02 -3.18 -2.74
CA ALA A 76 -2.34 -2.68 -1.55
C ALA A 76 -1.17 -3.59 -1.15
N LEU A 77 -1.35 -4.91 -1.22
CA LEU A 77 -0.28 -5.89 -0.99
C LEU A 77 0.81 -5.79 -2.06
N GLU A 78 0.44 -5.66 -3.34
CA GLU A 78 1.40 -5.46 -4.43
C GLU A 78 2.19 -4.16 -4.19
N THR A 79 1.52 -3.05 -3.87
CA THR A 79 2.20 -1.79 -3.51
C THR A 79 3.18 -1.98 -2.35
N ALA A 80 2.75 -2.64 -1.28
CA ALA A 80 3.60 -2.91 -0.12
C ALA A 80 4.80 -3.79 -0.48
N SER A 81 4.66 -4.76 -1.39
CA SER A 81 5.75 -5.63 -1.83
C SER A 81 6.90 -4.85 -2.47
N TYR A 82 6.61 -3.81 -3.27
CA TYR A 82 7.63 -2.94 -3.84
C TYR A 82 8.35 -2.12 -2.76
N VAL A 83 7.65 -1.73 -1.69
CA VAL A 83 8.25 -1.02 -0.56
C VAL A 83 9.14 -1.95 0.26
N VAL A 84 8.67 -3.18 0.52
CA VAL A 84 9.48 -4.24 1.17
C VAL A 84 10.76 -4.50 0.39
N CYS A 85 10.68 -4.66 -0.93
CA CYS A 85 11.86 -4.86 -1.77
C CYS A 85 12.86 -3.70 -1.72
N ALA A 86 12.38 -2.47 -1.53
CA ALA A 86 13.23 -1.28 -1.50
C ALA A 86 13.87 -1.03 -0.12
N THR A 87 13.20 -1.41 0.96
CA THR A 87 13.62 -1.08 2.33
C THR A 87 14.12 -2.28 3.14
N GLY A 88 13.74 -3.50 2.76
CA GLY A 88 13.99 -4.71 3.52
C GLY A 88 13.19 -4.82 4.83
N LEU A 89 12.23 -3.92 5.05
CA LEU A 89 11.43 -3.88 6.28
C LEU A 89 10.43 -5.04 6.36
N PRO A 90 10.10 -5.51 7.58
CA PRO A 90 9.07 -6.52 7.77
C PRO A 90 7.69 -5.99 7.35
N LEU A 91 6.93 -6.85 6.66
CA LEU A 91 5.53 -6.59 6.27
C LEU A 91 4.58 -7.33 7.20
N ARG A 92 3.60 -6.60 7.73
CA ARG A 92 2.42 -7.15 8.40
C ARG A 92 1.17 -6.87 7.57
N VAL A 93 0.41 -7.92 7.30
CA VAL A 93 -0.93 -7.79 6.69
C VAL A 93 -1.95 -7.61 7.81
N GLU A 94 -2.75 -6.55 7.72
CA GLU A 94 -3.84 -6.24 8.64
C GLU A 94 -5.18 -6.25 7.88
N PRO A 95 -6.00 -7.30 8.04
CA PRO A 95 -7.19 -7.53 7.21
C PRO A 95 -8.25 -6.43 7.34
N LEU A 96 -8.24 -5.66 8.43
CA LEU A 96 -9.23 -4.59 8.68
C LEU A 96 -8.83 -3.23 8.10
N LEU A 97 -7.68 -3.12 7.43
CA LEU A 97 -7.28 -1.91 6.69
C LEU A 97 -7.83 -1.90 5.25
N HIS A 98 -9.00 -2.51 5.00
CA HIS A 98 -9.60 -2.55 3.67
C HIS A 98 -10.25 -1.21 3.31
N GLU A 99 -10.43 -0.98 2.02
CA GLU A 99 -11.25 0.14 1.55
C GLU A 99 -12.74 -0.11 1.85
N TRP A 100 -13.54 0.95 1.86
CA TRP A 100 -14.99 0.92 2.06
C TRP A 100 -15.70 1.29 0.77
#